data_AF-A0A9P9A7T8-F1
#
_entry.id   AF-A0A9P9A7T8-F1
#
_cell.length_a   1.000
_cell.length_b   1.000
_cell.length_c   1.000
_cell.angle_alpha   90.00
_cell.angle_beta   90.00
_cell.angle_gamma   90.00
#
_symmetry.space_group_name_H-M   'P 1'
#
loop_
_entity.id
_entity.type
_entity.pdbx_description
1 polymer ?
#
loop_
_entity_poly.entity_id
_entity_poly.type
_entity_poly.pdbx_seq_one_letter_code
_entity_poly.pdbx_strand_id
1 'polypeptide(L)'
;MSASKKIIFDATIGEGSTQWFGTITLKNIRYAEDDAPVTVQEFLGVRFQGPRVTADVAVQAILEPFQVTKLEAATKPLEEGEGEGVVVTAKVLTEGPRTFGKNDTLVWNVNGDLTGKGEEYLKSIEVWADEVGEEKEEKE
;
A
#
# COMPACT_ATOMS: atom_id res chain seq x y z
N MET A 1 2.05 -13.89 22.41
CA MET A 1 2.21 -13.39 21.03
C MET A 1 0.80 -13.31 20.45
N SER A 2 0.27 -12.12 20.25
CA SER A 2 -1.01 -11.97 19.55
C SER A 2 -0.74 -12.30 18.09
N ALA A 3 -1.56 -13.15 17.46
CA ALA A 3 -1.52 -13.27 16.01
C ALA A 3 -1.82 -11.86 15.44
N SER A 4 -0.96 -11.35 14.56
CA SER A 4 -1.25 -10.13 13.82
C SER A 4 -2.50 -10.39 12.98
N LYS A 5 -3.56 -9.64 13.22
CA LYS A 5 -4.83 -9.78 12.49
C LYS A 5 -4.60 -9.46 11.02
N LYS A 6 -5.11 -10.29 10.10
CA LYS A 6 -4.94 -10.05 8.67
C LYS A 6 -5.80 -8.86 8.24
N ILE A 7 -5.20 -7.92 7.53
CA ILE A 7 -5.93 -6.79 6.94
C ILE A 7 -6.32 -7.12 5.49
N ILE A 8 -7.57 -6.82 5.14
CA ILE A 8 -8.12 -6.90 3.78
C ILE A 8 -8.64 -5.54 3.34
N PHE A 9 -8.76 -5.36 2.02
CA PHE A 9 -9.09 -4.09 1.39
C PHE A 9 -9.59 -4.35 -0.03
N ASP A 10 -10.24 -3.34 -0.61
CA ASP A 10 -10.64 -3.34 -2.01
C ASP A 10 -9.57 -2.56 -2.80
N ALA A 11 -8.93 -3.23 -3.75
CA ALA A 11 -7.84 -2.66 -4.56
C ALA A 11 -8.25 -2.58 -6.03
N THR A 12 -7.95 -1.46 -6.69
CA THR A 12 -8.28 -1.24 -8.11
C THR A 12 -7.17 -0.47 -8.83
N ILE A 13 -7.02 -0.73 -10.13
CA ILE A 13 -6.25 0.11 -11.05
C ILE A 13 -7.18 1.21 -11.57
N GLY A 14 -6.71 2.47 -11.57
CA GLY A 14 -7.49 3.58 -12.10
C GLY A 14 -7.72 3.45 -13.61
N GLU A 15 -8.93 3.78 -14.07
CA GLU A 15 -9.38 3.65 -15.47
C GLU A 15 -8.54 4.47 -16.48
N GLY A 16 -7.81 5.49 -15.99
CA GLY A 16 -6.91 6.33 -16.81
C GLY A 16 -5.48 5.82 -16.93
N SER A 17 -5.20 4.58 -16.52
CA SER A 17 -3.84 4.03 -16.56
C SER A 17 -3.36 3.80 -17.99
N THR A 18 -2.09 4.10 -18.23
CA THR A 18 -1.37 3.98 -19.50
C THR A 18 -0.10 3.17 -19.30
N GLN A 19 0.63 2.90 -20.39
CA GLN A 19 1.94 2.25 -20.31
C GLN A 19 3.03 3.07 -19.59
N TRP A 20 2.77 4.34 -19.27
CA TRP A 20 3.76 5.23 -18.65
C TRP A 20 3.38 5.67 -17.23
N PHE A 21 2.09 5.60 -16.92
CA PHE A 21 1.54 6.14 -15.69
C PHE A 21 0.21 5.47 -15.38
N GLY A 22 -0.02 5.14 -14.12
CA GLY A 22 -1.33 4.72 -13.64
C GLY A 22 -1.48 4.94 -12.15
N THR A 23 -2.67 4.59 -11.64
CA THR A 23 -2.97 4.70 -10.22
C THR A 23 -3.44 3.38 -9.63
N ILE A 24 -3.01 3.08 -8.41
CA ILE A 24 -3.59 2.02 -7.58
C ILE A 24 -4.41 2.70 -6.48
N THR A 25 -5.65 2.26 -6.29
CA THR A 25 -6.52 2.79 -5.23
C THR A 25 -6.87 1.68 -4.25
N LEU A 26 -6.67 1.94 -2.96
CA LEU A 26 -7.07 1.08 -1.84
C LEU A 26 -8.22 1.73 -1.07
N LYS A 27 -9.27 0.96 -0.77
CA LYS A 27 -10.43 1.38 0.03
C LYS A 27 -10.89 0.27 0.97
N ASN A 28 -11.80 0.60 1.88
CA ASN A 28 -12.52 -0.37 2.71
C ASN A 28 -11.56 -1.27 3.53
N ILE A 29 -10.53 -0.65 4.10
CA ILE A 29 -9.46 -1.31 4.85
C ILE A 29 -10.01 -1.80 6.20
N ARG A 30 -9.98 -3.12 6.41
CA ARG A 30 -10.63 -3.79 7.56
C ARG A 30 -9.91 -5.08 7.93
N TYR A 31 -10.16 -5.59 9.13
CA TYR A 31 -9.66 -6.89 9.54
C TYR A 31 -10.47 -8.01 8.87
N ALA A 32 -9.78 -9.08 8.46
CA ALA A 32 -10.37 -10.19 7.73
C ALA A 32 -11.27 -11.08 8.61
N GLU A 33 -11.01 -11.10 9.92
CA GLU A 33 -11.66 -12.02 10.85
C GLU A 33 -13.07 -11.56 11.26
N ASP A 34 -13.30 -10.25 11.32
CA ASP A 34 -14.51 -9.64 11.87
C ASP A 34 -15.08 -8.49 11.02
N ASP A 35 -14.50 -8.21 9.85
CA ASP A 35 -14.79 -7.03 9.00
C ASP A 35 -14.70 -5.69 9.76
N ALA A 36 -14.06 -5.67 10.93
CA ALA A 36 -13.96 -4.47 11.74
C ALA A 36 -13.00 -3.46 11.10
N PRO A 37 -13.28 -2.16 11.19
CA PRO A 37 -12.36 -1.11 10.77
C PRO A 37 -10.97 -1.26 11.40
N VAL A 38 -9.92 -1.05 10.61
CA VAL A 38 -8.54 -1.05 11.12
C VAL A 38 -8.30 0.21 11.93
N THR A 39 -7.74 0.06 13.12
CA THR A 39 -7.27 1.19 13.93
C THR A 39 -5.75 1.16 14.01
N VAL A 40 -5.12 2.28 13.69
CA VAL A 40 -3.68 2.50 13.87
C VAL A 40 -3.45 3.47 15.04
N GLN A 41 -2.32 3.35 15.71
CA GLN A 41 -1.84 4.28 16.74
C GLN A 41 -0.94 5.36 16.12
N GLU A 42 -0.06 4.96 15.19
CA GLU A 42 0.95 5.80 14.57
C GLU A 42 0.88 5.78 13.05
N PHE A 43 0.75 4.61 12.43
CA PHE A 43 0.74 4.53 10.97
C PHE A 43 0.08 3.27 10.41
N LEU A 44 -0.43 3.42 9.18
CA LEU A 44 -0.77 2.29 8.32
C LEU A 44 0.38 2.05 7.34
N GLY A 45 0.94 0.85 7.31
CA GLY A 45 1.96 0.51 6.35
C GLY A 45 1.43 -0.32 5.20
N VAL A 46 2.02 -0.12 4.02
CA VAL A 46 1.64 -0.77 2.77
C VAL A 46 2.91 -1.18 2.02
N ARG A 47 2.93 -2.40 1.50
CA ARG A 47 3.96 -2.91 0.59
C ARG A 47 3.30 -3.50 -0.63
N PHE A 48 3.91 -3.32 -1.80
CA PHE A 48 3.52 -4.05 -3.00
C PHE A 48 4.64 -4.11 -4.03
N GLN A 49 4.56 -5.08 -4.92
CA GLN A 49 5.38 -5.13 -6.12
C GLN A 49 4.73 -4.27 -7.20
N GLY A 50 5.55 -3.47 -7.88
CA GLY A 50 5.15 -2.60 -8.97
C GLY A 50 6.00 -2.78 -10.22
N PRO A 51 5.60 -2.14 -11.34
CA PRO A 51 6.38 -2.15 -12.57
C PRO A 51 7.72 -1.44 -12.36
N ARG A 52 8.61 -1.53 -13.36
CA ARG A 52 9.75 -0.60 -13.41
C ARG A 52 9.20 0.82 -13.46
N VAL A 53 9.71 1.67 -12.57
CA VAL A 53 9.31 3.08 -12.48
C VAL A 53 10.46 3.99 -12.88
N THR A 54 10.13 5.14 -13.47
CA THR A 54 11.11 6.18 -13.80
C THR A 54 11.27 7.24 -12.72
N ALA A 55 10.43 7.19 -11.70
CA ALA A 55 10.43 8.08 -10.55
C ALA A 55 9.75 7.39 -9.35
N ASP A 56 9.98 7.91 -8.14
CA ASP A 56 9.35 7.38 -6.94
C ASP A 56 7.83 7.37 -7.03
N VAL A 57 7.23 6.34 -6.42
CA VAL A 57 5.78 6.21 -6.32
C VAL A 57 5.27 7.22 -5.29
N ALA A 58 4.36 8.08 -5.70
CA ALA A 58 3.74 9.06 -4.82
C ALA A 58 2.44 8.50 -4.25
N VAL A 59 2.28 8.60 -2.93
CA VAL A 59 1.06 8.20 -2.22
C VAL A 59 0.26 9.43 -1.83
N GLN A 60 -1.06 9.30 -1.77
CA GLN A 60 -1.99 10.26 -1.20
C GLN A 60 -3.01 9.53 -0.33
N ALA A 61 -3.30 10.08 0.85
CA ALA A 61 -4.42 9.64 1.70
C ALA A 61 -5.58 10.64 1.59
N ILE A 62 -6.77 10.13 1.32
CA ILE A 62 -8.03 10.90 1.29
C ILE A 62 -8.88 10.33 2.42
N LEU A 63 -9.00 11.12 3.49
CA LEU A 63 -9.57 10.69 4.76
C LEU A 63 -10.85 11.44 5.10
N GLU A 64 -11.83 10.76 5.69
CA GLU A 64 -13.10 11.33 6.12
C GLU A 64 -13.43 10.97 7.58
N PRO A 65 -13.53 11.96 8.51
CA PRO A 65 -13.25 13.37 8.29
C PRO A 65 -11.77 13.61 7.94
N PHE A 66 -11.52 14.73 7.26
CA PHE A 66 -10.18 15.14 6.88
C PHE A 66 -9.24 15.16 8.08
N GLN A 67 -8.07 14.56 7.91
CA GLN A 67 -6.99 14.57 8.88
C GLN A 67 -5.67 14.73 8.13
N VAL A 68 -4.75 15.51 8.71
CA VAL A 68 -3.40 15.65 8.16
C VAL A 68 -2.66 14.33 8.36
N THR A 69 -2.05 13.84 7.29
CA THR A 69 -1.16 12.68 7.31
C THR A 69 0.19 13.04 6.74
N LYS A 70 1.25 12.50 7.34
CA LYS A 70 2.57 12.48 6.71
C LYS A 70 2.71 11.18 5.94
N LEU A 71 3.30 11.26 4.76
CA LEU A 71 3.49 10.12 3.88
C LEU A 71 4.97 9.86 3.71
N GLU A 72 5.38 8.63 3.95
CA GLU A 72 6.73 8.15 3.71
C GLU A 72 6.64 6.98 2.74
N ALA A 73 7.28 7.08 1.58
CA ALA A 73 7.32 6.02 0.58
C ALA A 73 8.75 5.83 0.10
N ALA A 74 9.12 4.58 -0.13
CA ALA A 74 10.41 4.19 -0.66
C ALA A 74 10.19 3.17 -1.78
N THR A 75 11.00 3.29 -2.82
CA THR A 75 11.02 2.38 -3.95
C THR A 75 12.38 1.69 -3.99
N LYS A 76 12.39 0.35 -4.06
CA LYS A 76 13.61 -0.44 -4.25
C LYS A 76 13.44 -1.33 -5.49
N PRO A 77 14.45 -1.51 -6.35
CA PRO A 77 14.41 -2.54 -7.38
C PRO A 77 14.14 -3.92 -6.77
N LEU A 78 13.44 -4.79 -7.50
CA LEU A 78 13.37 -6.22 -7.14
C LEU A 78 14.77 -6.84 -7.18
N GLU A 79 14.99 -7.87 -6.36
CA GLU A 79 16.28 -8.57 -6.33
C GLU A 79 16.53 -9.35 -7.63
N GLU A 80 17.81 -9.64 -7.89
CA GLU A 80 18.19 -10.38 -9.08
C GLU A 80 17.58 -11.79 -9.05
N GLY A 81 16.82 -12.13 -10.10
CA GLY A 81 16.09 -13.40 -10.19
C GLY A 81 14.60 -13.33 -9.77
N GLU A 82 14.15 -12.23 -9.14
CA GLU A 82 12.74 -12.02 -8.79
C GLU A 82 11.92 -11.37 -9.93
N GLY A 83 12.58 -10.98 -11.01
CA GLY A 83 11.97 -10.44 -12.23
C GLY A 83 12.32 -8.97 -12.48
N GLU A 84 11.49 -8.28 -13.27
CA GLU A 84 11.63 -6.86 -13.54
C GLU A 84 10.57 -6.06 -12.79
N GLY A 85 11.00 -5.05 -12.03
CA GLY A 85 10.08 -4.18 -11.30
C GLY A 85 10.70 -3.57 -10.07
N VAL A 86 9.84 -3.10 -9.18
CA VAL A 86 10.22 -2.51 -7.89
C VAL A 86 9.35 -3.06 -6.77
N VAL A 87 9.87 -3.02 -5.55
CA VAL A 87 9.10 -3.10 -4.32
C VAL A 87 8.87 -1.68 -3.83
N VAL A 88 7.60 -1.35 -3.62
CA VAL A 88 7.19 -0.10 -2.98
C VAL A 88 6.85 -0.42 -1.53
N THR A 89 7.46 0.31 -0.60
CA THR A 89 7.13 0.24 0.83
C THR A 89 6.78 1.64 1.29
N ALA A 90 5.68 1.78 2.02
CA ALA A 90 5.22 3.07 2.45
C ALA A 90 4.47 3.04 3.78
N LYS A 91 4.45 4.19 4.44
CA LYS A 91 3.78 4.45 5.71
C LYS A 91 2.91 5.69 5.57
N VAL A 92 1.65 5.55 5.95
CA VAL A 92 0.70 6.64 6.13
C VAL A 92 0.67 6.95 7.61
N LEU A 93 1.45 7.95 8.03
CA LEU A 93 1.55 8.37 9.42
C LEU A 93 0.39 9.29 9.78
N THR A 94 -0.25 9.01 10.91
CA THR A 94 -1.33 9.83 11.47
C THR A 94 -0.83 10.63 12.67
N GLU A 95 -1.41 11.80 12.93
CA GLU A 95 -1.03 12.65 14.10
C GLU A 95 -1.39 12.02 15.46
N GLY A 96 -2.15 10.93 15.44
CA GLY A 96 -2.56 10.15 16.60
C GLY A 96 -3.43 8.97 16.18
N PRO A 97 -4.03 8.24 17.13
CA PRO A 97 -4.78 7.03 16.82
C PRO A 97 -5.94 7.32 15.86
N ARG A 98 -6.08 6.50 14.82
CA ARG A 98 -7.11 6.66 13.79
C ARG A 98 -7.72 5.32 13.43
N THR A 99 -9.04 5.28 13.34
CA THR A 99 -9.80 4.19 12.74
C THR A 99 -10.12 4.52 11.28
N PHE A 100 -9.71 3.66 10.35
CA PHE A 100 -9.96 3.84 8.92
C PHE A 100 -11.41 3.51 8.56
N GLY A 101 -12.12 4.49 8.00
CA GLY A 101 -13.49 4.34 7.55
C GLY A 101 -13.60 3.71 6.16
N LYS A 102 -14.81 3.26 5.79
CA LYS A 102 -15.07 2.70 4.44
C LYS A 102 -14.82 3.70 3.30
N ASN A 103 -14.97 4.98 3.58
CA ASN A 103 -14.75 6.07 2.62
C ASN A 103 -13.28 6.51 2.54
N ASP A 104 -12.45 6.11 3.52
CA ASP A 104 -11.02 6.41 3.49
C ASP A 104 -10.38 5.70 2.30
N THR A 105 -9.57 6.44 1.57
CA THR A 105 -8.97 6.00 0.32
C THR A 105 -7.48 6.30 0.31
N LEU A 106 -6.66 5.32 -0.07
CA LEU A 106 -5.25 5.54 -0.39
C LEU A 106 -5.05 5.44 -1.89
N VAL A 107 -4.39 6.44 -2.48
CA VAL A 107 -4.12 6.51 -3.92
C VAL A 107 -2.63 6.52 -4.15
N TRP A 108 -2.13 5.57 -4.93
CA TRP A 108 -0.74 5.44 -5.33
C TRP A 108 -0.60 5.85 -6.78
N ASN A 109 0.18 6.88 -7.06
CA ASN A 109 0.52 7.34 -8.39
C ASN A 109 1.82 6.67 -8.82
N VAL A 110 1.74 5.78 -9.81
CA VAL A 110 2.85 4.94 -10.26
C VAL A 110 3.31 5.43 -11.64
N ASN A 111 4.56 5.85 -11.74
CA ASN A 111 5.21 6.26 -12.99
C ASN A 111 5.75 5.05 -13.75
N GLY A 112 4.87 4.12 -14.11
CA GLY A 112 5.19 2.88 -14.82
C GLY A 112 3.94 2.21 -15.39
N ASP A 113 4.15 1.12 -16.15
CA ASP A 113 3.09 0.40 -16.83
C ASP A 113 2.28 -0.49 -15.88
N LEU A 114 1.05 -0.08 -15.56
CA LEU A 114 0.09 -0.90 -14.80
C LEU A 114 -0.87 -1.70 -15.70
N THR A 115 -0.83 -1.51 -17.02
CA THR A 115 -1.81 -2.07 -17.96
C THR A 115 -1.53 -3.53 -18.31
N GLY A 116 -0.26 -3.95 -18.29
CA GLY A 116 0.12 -5.33 -18.61
C GLY A 116 -0.06 -6.31 -17.44
N LYS A 117 0.41 -5.96 -16.24
CA LYS A 117 0.46 -6.83 -15.05
C LYS A 117 -0.34 -6.30 -13.86
N GLY A 118 -1.30 -5.40 -14.09
CA GLY A 118 -2.05 -4.70 -13.05
C GLY A 118 -2.61 -5.62 -11.97
N GLU A 119 -3.25 -6.73 -12.35
CA GLU A 119 -3.79 -7.69 -11.36
C GLU A 119 -2.73 -8.36 -10.49
N GLU A 120 -1.55 -8.65 -11.04
CA GLU A 120 -0.45 -9.25 -10.27
C GLU A 120 0.04 -8.26 -9.21
N TYR A 121 0.18 -6.98 -9.58
CA TYR A 121 0.54 -5.92 -8.65
C TYR A 121 -0.51 -5.76 -7.54
N LEU A 122 -1.80 -5.78 -7.88
CA LEU A 122 -2.87 -5.71 -6.87
C LEU A 122 -2.86 -6.91 -5.90
N LYS A 123 -2.55 -8.11 -6.38
CA LYS A 123 -2.46 -9.33 -5.54
C LYS A 123 -1.24 -9.33 -4.62
N SER A 124 -0.20 -8.55 -4.95
CA SER A 124 1.01 -8.42 -4.13
C SER A 124 0.89 -7.43 -2.97
N ILE A 125 -0.26 -6.74 -2.85
CA ILE A 125 -0.44 -5.69 -1.85
C ILE A 125 -0.58 -6.33 -0.46
N GLU A 126 0.26 -5.87 0.46
CA GLU A 126 0.24 -6.20 1.87
C GLU A 126 0.00 -4.92 2.67
N VAL A 127 -0.87 -5.00 3.68
CA VAL A 127 -1.22 -3.89 4.56
C VAL A 127 -1.09 -4.33 6.00
N TRP A 128 -0.52 -3.47 6.84
CA TRP A 128 -0.32 -3.71 8.26
C TRP A 128 -0.57 -2.42 9.07
N ALA A 129 -0.85 -2.58 10.36
CA ALA A 129 -1.12 -1.49 11.29
C ALA A 129 -0.03 -1.46 12.37
N ASP A 130 0.65 -0.32 12.53
CA ASP A 130 1.66 -0.03 13.57
C ASP A 130 2.86 -1.00 13.69
N GLU A 131 3.00 -1.94 12.76
CA GLU A 131 4.16 -2.83 12.65
C GLU A 131 4.92 -2.50 11.38
N VAL A 132 6.08 -3.09 11.12
CA VAL A 132 6.64 -3.11 9.75
C VAL A 132 6.39 -4.52 9.27
N GLY A 133 5.66 -4.71 8.16
CA GLY A 133 5.47 -6.03 7.57
C GLY A 133 6.84 -6.69 7.44
N GLU A 134 7.01 -7.91 7.96
CA GLU A 134 8.31 -8.55 8.12
C GLU A 134 9.15 -8.39 6.84
N GLU A 135 10.17 -7.53 6.87
CA GLU A 135 11.32 -7.75 6.01
C GLU A 135 11.87 -9.07 6.51
N LYS A 136 11.72 -10.15 5.74
CA LYS A 136 12.49 -11.36 5.98
C LYS A 136 13.96 -10.96 5.80
N GLU A 137 14.60 -10.49 6.87
CA GLU A 137 16.05 -10.52 6.98
C GLU A 137 16.41 -12.01 7.03
N GLU A 138 16.72 -12.60 5.86
CA GLU A 138 17.55 -13.80 5.84
C GLU A 138 18.91 -13.39 6.42
N LYS A 139 19.10 -13.71 7.70
CA LYS A 139 20.40 -13.72 8.34
C LYS A 139 21.20 -14.89 7.77
N GLU A 140 22.25 -14.59 7.02
CA GLU A 140 23.40 -15.50 6.84
C GLU A 140 24.23 -15.59 8.13
#